data_AF-A0A2Z2M545-F1
#
_entry.id   AF-A0A2Z2M545-F1
#
_cell.length_a   1.000
_cell.length_b   1.000
_cell.length_c   1.000
_cell.angle_alpha   90.00
_cell.angle_beta   90.00
_cell.angle_gamma   90.00
#
_symmetry.space_group_name_H-M   'P 1'
#
loop_
_entity.id
_entity.type
_entity.pdbx_description
1 polymer ?
#
loop_
_entity_poly.entity_id
_entity_poly.type
_entity_poly.pdbx_seq_one_letter_code
_entity_poly.pdbx_strand_id
1 'polypeptide(L)' 'MIRLGYPDRIVEIRGDRVYLFKRKLYSADVSDVIRARYDPTFPIPAVFLEVAEDVARVLERFRSPPKSYPPVAQNSPTY' A
#
# COMPACT_ATOMS: atom_id res chain seq x y z
N MET A 1 5.45 7.64 2.05
CA MET A 1 5.15 6.82 3.25
C MET A 1 3.64 6.64 3.31
N ILE A 2 3.17 5.40 3.43
CA ILE A 2 1.74 5.06 3.47
C ILE A 2 1.47 4.32 4.77
N ARG A 3 0.38 4.63 5.46
CA ARG A 3 0.00 3.97 6.71
C ARG A 3 -1.45 3.49 6.64
N LEU A 4 -1.64 2.21 6.93
CA LEU A 4 -2.92 1.50 6.93
C LEU A 4 -3.26 1.15 8.37
N GLY A 5 -4.33 1.75 8.88
CA GLY A 5 -4.84 1.46 10.21
C GLY A 5 -5.88 0.35 10.14
N TYR A 6 -5.68 -0.70 10.93
CA TYR A 6 -6.67 -1.73 11.19
C TYR A 6 -7.10 -1.64 12.67
N PRO A 7 -8.28 -2.17 13.04
CA PRO A 7 -8.74 -2.14 14.43
C PRO A 7 -7.79 -2.85 15.41
N ASP A 8 -7.09 -3.90 14.98
CA ASP A 8 -6.20 -4.71 15.82
C ASP A 8 -4.70 -4.64 15.45
N ARG A 9 -4.35 -3.93 14.36
CA ARG A 9 -2.99 -3.89 13.81
C ARG A 9 -2.69 -2.60 13.04
N ILE A 10 -1.42 -2.29 12.89
CA ILE A 10 -0.98 -1.13 12.09
C ILE A 10 -0.04 -1.65 11.02
N VAL A 11 -0.28 -1.26 9.76
CA VAL A 11 0.62 -1.52 8.65
C VAL A 11 1.20 -0.21 8.15
N GLU A 12 2.51 -0.15 7.98
CA GLU A 12 3.22 1.01 7.47
C GLU A 12 4.12 0.60 6.31
N ILE A 13 3.99 1.29 5.19
CA ILE A 13 4.81 1.09 4.00
C ILE A 13 5.78 2.26 3.91
N ARG A 14 7.07 1.96 4.08
CA ARG A 14 8.18 2.91 3.94
C ARG A 14 9.09 2.44 2.82
N GLY A 15 9.05 3.16 1.69
CA GLY A 15 9.83 2.82 0.52
C GLY A 15 9.45 1.44 -0.02
N ASP A 16 10.40 0.52 0.02
CA ASP A 16 10.31 -0.86 -0.41
C ASP A 16 9.96 -1.85 0.71
N ARG A 17 9.74 -1.37 1.95
CA ARG A 17 9.44 -2.22 3.11
C ARG A 17 8.04 -2.02 3.67
N VAL A 18 7.45 -3.12 4.12
CA VAL A 18 6.19 -3.19 4.85
C VAL A 18 6.47 -3.57 6.31
N TYR A 19 6.01 -2.73 7.21
CA TYR A 19 6.03 -2.94 8.65
C TYR A 19 4.62 -3.27 9.11
N LEU A 20 4.44 -4.41 9.77
CA LEU A 20 3.17 -4.83 10.36
C LEU A 20 3.34 -4.96 11.86
N PHE A 21 2.54 -4.21 12.62
CA PHE A 21 2.50 -4.29 14.07
C PHE A 21 1.20 -4.97 14.51
N LYS A 22 1.31 -6.20 15.04
CA LYS A 22 0.21 -6.99 15.62
C LYS A 22 0.73 -7.69 16.85
N ARG A 23 0.74 -7.00 18.01
CA ARG A 23 1.38 -7.41 19.28
C ARG A 23 2.91 -7.59 19.22
N LYS A 24 3.45 -7.97 18.06
CA LYS A 24 4.87 -7.98 17.69
C LYS A 24 5.05 -7.16 16.41
N LEU A 25 6.25 -6.62 16.24
CA LEU A 25 6.64 -5.91 15.01
C LEU A 25 7.20 -6.93 14.02
N TYR A 26 6.62 -6.94 12.83
CA TYR A 26 7.05 -7.72 11.68
C TYR A 26 7.47 -6.76 10.58
N SER A 27 8.52 -7.12 9.84
CA SER A 27 8.98 -6.37 8.67
C SER A 27 9.27 -7.33 7.53
N ALA A 28 8.82 -6.98 6.33
CA ALA A 28 9.09 -7.72 5.10
C ALA A 28 9.20 -6.75 3.93
N ASP A 29 9.88 -7.18 2.88
CA ASP A 29 9.94 -6.40 1.65
C ASP A 29 8.60 -6.44 0.91
N VAL A 30 8.23 -5.33 0.27
CA VAL A 30 6.98 -5.20 -0.50
C VAL A 30 6.91 -6.30 -1.58
N SER A 31 8.02 -6.57 -2.25
CA SER A 31 8.12 -7.63 -3.26
C SER A 31 7.80 -9.01 -2.69
N ASP A 32 8.24 -9.29 -1.47
CA ASP A 32 8.00 -10.57 -0.79
C ASP A 32 6.56 -10.70 -0.32
N VAL A 33 5.97 -9.61 0.18
CA VAL A 33 4.54 -9.56 0.56
C VAL A 33 3.66 -9.78 -0.67
N ILE A 34 4.00 -9.16 -1.80
CA ILE A 34 3.29 -9.38 -3.07
C ILE A 34 3.52 -10.81 -3.57
N ARG A 35 4.74 -11.32 -3.51
CA ARG A 35 5.05 -12.69 -3.93
C ARG A 35 4.27 -13.71 -3.12
N ALA A 36 4.18 -13.52 -1.81
CA ALA A 36 3.42 -14.38 -0.92
C ALA A 36 1.92 -14.42 -1.24
N ARG A 37 1.37 -13.37 -1.88
CA ARG A 37 0.00 -13.41 -2.41
C ARG A 37 -0.16 -14.44 -3.52
N TYR A 38 0.86 -14.61 -4.38
CA TYR A 38 0.83 -15.53 -5.52
C TYR A 38 1.40 -16.92 -5.19
N ASP A 39 2.28 -17.00 -4.20
CA ASP A 39 2.94 -18.20 -3.75
C ASP A 39 2.64 -18.41 -2.25
N PRO A 40 1.58 -19.18 -1.91
CA PRO A 40 1.20 -19.42 -0.52
C PRO A 40 2.21 -20.31 0.24
N THR A 41 3.17 -20.92 -0.46
CA THR A 41 4.29 -21.66 0.12
C THR A 41 5.51 -20.80 0.40
N PHE A 42 5.48 -19.52 0.03
CA PHE A 42 6.57 -18.59 0.29
C PHE A 42 6.78 -18.41 1.81
N PRO A 43 8.04 -18.45 2.30
CA PRO A 43 8.34 -18.40 3.73
C PRO A 43 8.19 -16.98 4.29
N ILE A 44 6.95 -16.55 4.52
CA ILE A 44 6.61 -15.29 5.16
C ILE A 44 5.62 -15.52 6.31
N PRO A 45 5.61 -14.68 7.36
CA PRO A 45 4.58 -14.76 8.38
C PRO A 45 3.18 -14.63 7.78
N ALA A 46 2.26 -15.53 8.13
CA ALA A 46 0.89 -15.54 7.63
C ALA A 46 0.12 -14.23 7.90
N VAL A 47 0.55 -13.44 8.89
CA VAL A 47 0.03 -12.08 9.14
C VAL A 47 0.18 -11.15 7.94
N PHE A 48 1.18 -11.37 7.08
CA PHE A 48 1.36 -10.62 5.84
C PHE A 48 0.39 -11.05 4.75
N LEU A 49 -0.04 -12.31 4.71
CA LEU A 49 -1.03 -12.79 3.74
C LEU A 49 -2.38 -12.09 3.91
N GLU A 50 -2.78 -11.87 5.17
CA GLU A 50 -4.02 -11.15 5.50
C GLU A 50 -4.01 -9.70 4.99
N VAL A 51 -2.84 -9.06 4.90
CA VAL A 51 -2.70 -7.66 4.46
C VAL A 51 -2.15 -7.53 3.03
N ALA A 52 -1.71 -8.63 2.41
CA ALA A 52 -1.05 -8.61 1.11
C ALA A 52 -1.97 -8.06 0.02
N GLU A 53 -3.26 -8.37 0.09
CA GLU A 53 -4.25 -7.85 -0.85
C GLU A 53 -4.44 -6.33 -0.69
N ASP A 54 -4.59 -5.84 0.53
CA ASP A 54 -4.73 -4.41 0.82
C ASP A 54 -3.46 -3.63 0.44
N VAL A 55 -2.29 -4.16 0.80
CA VAL A 55 -0.99 -3.58 0.43
C VAL A 55 -0.88 -3.49 -1.10
N ALA A 56 -1.27 -4.54 -1.84
CA ALA A 56 -1.26 -4.51 -3.30
C ALA A 56 -2.23 -3.45 -3.86
N ARG A 57 -3.49 -3.41 -3.40
CA ARG A 57 -4.47 -2.40 -3.85
C ARG A 57 -3.99 -0.97 -3.59
N VAL A 58 -3.39 -0.75 -2.42
CA VAL A 58 -2.87 0.56 -2.01
C VAL A 58 -1.67 0.92 -2.87
N LEU A 59 -0.74 -0.01 -3.09
CA LEU A 59 0.37 0.21 -4.02
C LEU A 59 -0.11 0.51 -5.44
N GLU A 60 -1.12 -0.18 -5.96
CA GLU A 60 -1.70 0.13 -7.28
C GLU A 60 -2.31 1.55 -7.32
N ARG A 61 -3.00 1.95 -6.25
CA ARG A 61 -3.62 3.26 -6.13
C ARG A 61 -2.61 4.40 -5.98
N PHE A 62 -1.46 4.15 -5.36
CA PHE A 62 -0.39 5.14 -5.18
C PHE A 62 0.66 5.10 -6.31
N ARG A 63 0.79 3.99 -7.05
CA ARG A 63 1.65 3.84 -8.23
C ARG A 63 0.97 4.37 -9.50
N SER A 64 -0.36 4.39 -9.52
CA SER A 64 -1.11 5.23 -10.46
C SER A 64 -0.90 6.69 -10.03
N PRO A 65 -0.37 7.59 -10.89
CA PRO A 65 -0.40 9.01 -10.57
C PRO A 65 -1.86 9.39 -10.27
N PRO A 66 -2.13 10.28 -9.30
CA PRO A 66 -3.48 10.81 -9.16
C PRO A 66 -3.87 11.32 -10.53
N LYS A 67 -4.93 10.73 -11.11
CA LYS A 67 -5.52 11.15 -12.37
C LYS A 67 -5.66 12.66 -12.27
N SER A 68 -4.81 13.41 -12.99
CA SER A 68 -4.81 14.87 -12.95
C SER A 68 -6.25 15.28 -13.16
N TYR A 69 -6.83 15.95 -12.16
CA TYR A 69 -8.08 16.66 -12.35
C TYR A 69 -7.89 17.52 -13.61
N PRO A 70 -8.84 17.51 -14.57
CA PRO A 70 -8.71 18.38 -15.73
C PRO A 70 -8.54 19.82 -15.22
N PRO A 71 -7.61 20.60 -15.80
CA PRO A 71 -7.44 21.99 -15.40
C PRO A 71 -8.78 22.69 -15.57
N VAL A 72 -9.26 23.31 -14.49
CA VAL A 72 -10.46 24.15 -14.53
C VAL A 72 -10.18 25.23 -15.57
N ALA A 73 -10.95 25.24 -16.66
CA ALA A 73 -10.82 26.24 -17.70
C ALA A 73 -10.95 27.63 -17.06
N GLN A 74 -9.85 28.38 -17.02
CA GLN A 74 -9.86 29.78 -16.64
C GLN A 74 -10.59 30.53 -17.75
N ASN A 75 -11.88 30.80 -17.55
CA ASN A 75 -12.61 31.77 -18.37
C ASN A 75 -12.03 33.14 -18.05
N SER A 76 -11.11 33.62 -18.89
CA SER A 76 -10.68 35.01 -18.88
C SER A 76 -11.76 35.87 -19.55
N PRO A 77 -12.36 36.85 -18.86
CA PRO A 77 -13.27 37.79 -19.51
C PRO A 77 -12.45 38.75 -20.38
N THR A 78 -12.75 38.75 -21.69
CA THR A 78 -12.27 39.75 -22.64
C THR A 78 -12.92 41.10 -22.31
N TYR A 79 -12.12 42.11 -21.96
CA TYR A 79 -12.50 43.52 -21.96
C TYR A 79 -11.73 44.24 -23.06
#